data_AF-A0A953JUN6-F1
#
_entry.id   AF-A0A953JUN6-F1
#
_cell.length_a   1.000
_cell.length_b   1.000
_cell.length_c   1.000
_cell.angle_alpha   90.00
_cell.angle_beta   90.00
_cell.angle_gamma   90.00
#
_symmetry.space_group_name_H-M   'P 1'
#
loop_
_entity.id
_entity.type
_entity.pdbx_description
1 polymer ?
#
loop_
_entity_poly.entity_id
_entity_poly.type
_entity_poly.pdbx_seq_one_letter_code
_entity_poly.pdbx_strand_id
1 'polypeptide(L)'
;MPATQVWVRMIQRFWSQPSRAARWFVLALLLGGVVYGLSQLWWIYHAKRFQELRAGVFYRTGQPTEMGVRYLASNKGIRTIVRLQSFNPTLKRGIFDPGQPSGDTEIDFARQLGLAYRAWPLGDEACWPWPAPWHFEQFFKLVDDPANHPVLVHCQGGRHRTGTMSALFRLEYDRWPVERVLAEMYSYQFGPRVPVQEHNLRTYFPRPRPDAATWKLLLARFAPVLKRSPSDYESLVRMLRSRRGGAVDAVARAALAAREPFSLCVAQRLIDAPDDPLAQITTQYAAELLTAVGANPIERSIAAALVADFGSSDQQAALLELLVAEPKSGPVSERYAALVRGVTNRYTGNRLAYLRPLLDDLRKRPEPEAVGLRYCDTAVARLTSIVDETFYDRNQANSWDSGRGKAVTWFADHAKETQLTHLLPPTGKDVIRVIRAENLVDERQLQ
;
A
#
# COMPACT_ATOMS: atom_id res chain seq x y z
N MET A 1 21.47 69.29 21.99
CA MET A 1 21.23 67.93 22.53
C MET A 1 21.52 66.92 21.43
N PRO A 2 22.30 65.85 21.66
CA PRO A 2 22.70 64.96 20.57
C PRO A 2 21.51 64.09 20.15
N ALA A 3 21.36 63.89 18.83
CA ALA A 3 20.25 63.17 18.19
C ALA A 3 20.04 61.73 18.72
N THR A 4 21.05 61.16 19.38
CA THR A 4 21.01 59.85 20.04
C THR A 4 20.10 59.81 21.27
N GLN A 5 19.94 60.93 21.99
CA GLN A 5 19.05 60.97 23.17
C GLN A 5 17.56 61.07 22.82
N VAL A 6 17.23 61.56 21.61
CA VAL A 6 15.83 61.69 21.15
C VAL A 6 15.26 60.33 20.76
N TRP A 7 16.03 59.51 20.03
CA TRP A 7 15.64 58.16 19.64
C TRP A 7 15.48 57.22 20.84
N VAL A 8 16.41 57.27 21.80
CA VAL A 8 16.32 56.47 23.04
C VAL A 8 15.10 56.87 23.87
N ARG A 9 14.79 58.17 23.98
CA ARG A 9 13.58 58.65 24.66
C ARG A 9 12.28 58.30 23.93
N MET A 10 12.28 58.29 22.59
CA MET A 10 11.11 57.89 21.79
C MET A 10 10.80 56.39 21.96
N ILE A 11 11.82 55.54 21.93
CA ILE A 11 11.68 54.10 22.19
C ILE A 11 11.26 53.86 23.65
N GLN A 12 11.84 54.57 24.62
CA GLN A 12 11.41 54.51 26.02
C GLN A 12 9.96 54.95 26.22
N ARG A 13 9.46 55.96 25.49
CA ARG A 13 8.07 56.42 25.58
C ARG A 13 7.06 55.48 24.92
N PHE A 14 7.48 54.75 23.88
CA PHE A 14 6.67 53.69 23.26
C PHE A 14 6.52 52.48 24.19
N TRP A 15 7.51 52.24 25.06
CA TRP A 15 7.51 51.15 26.05
C TRP A 15 7.08 51.58 27.47
N SER A 16 6.93 52.87 27.77
CA SER A 16 6.74 53.31 29.16
C SER A 16 5.34 53.09 29.72
N GLN A 17 4.30 53.03 28.88
CA GLN A 17 2.97 52.52 29.26
C GLN A 17 2.22 51.95 28.04
N PRO A 18 2.25 50.63 27.78
CA PRO A 18 1.42 50.05 26.73
C PRO A 18 -0.05 50.35 27.07
N SER A 19 -0.79 50.87 26.08
CA SER A 19 -2.23 51.11 26.23
C SER A 19 -2.91 49.83 26.71
N ARG A 20 -4.06 49.95 27.42
CA ARG A 20 -4.82 48.76 27.86
C ARG A 20 -5.05 47.79 26.70
N ALA A 21 -5.32 48.32 25.50
CA ALA A 21 -5.46 47.53 24.27
C ALA A 21 -4.17 46.76 23.89
N ALA A 22 -2.99 47.40 23.93
CA ALA A 22 -1.72 46.73 23.65
C ALA A 22 -1.42 45.61 24.66
N ARG A 23 -1.75 45.81 25.94
CA ARG A 23 -1.59 44.76 26.98
C ARG A 23 -2.51 43.57 26.71
N TRP A 24 -3.78 43.81 26.38
CA TRP A 24 -4.73 42.75 26.04
C TRP A 24 -4.33 42.00 24.77
N PHE A 25 -3.80 42.71 23.76
CA PHE A 25 -3.30 42.08 22.54
C PHE A 25 -2.11 41.15 22.82
N VAL A 26 -1.13 41.60 23.60
CA VAL A 26 0.02 40.76 24.00
C VAL A 26 -0.44 39.55 24.83
N LEU A 27 -1.35 39.75 25.78
CA LEU A 27 -1.92 38.65 26.56
C LEU A 27 -2.67 37.64 25.68
N ALA A 28 -3.44 38.11 24.69
CA ALA A 28 -4.13 37.24 23.75
C ALA A 28 -3.15 36.45 22.88
N LEU A 29 -2.05 37.06 22.42
CA LEU A 29 -1.00 36.36 21.68
C LEU A 29 -0.29 35.30 22.55
N LEU A 30 0.04 35.64 23.81
CA LEU A 30 0.65 34.69 24.74
C LEU A 30 -0.28 33.52 25.03
N LEU A 31 -1.55 33.80 25.33
CA LEU A 31 -2.57 32.77 25.56
C LEU A 31 -2.76 31.90 24.31
N GLY A 32 -2.84 32.51 23.12
CA GLY A 32 -2.90 31.80 21.85
C GLY A 32 -1.69 30.90 21.62
N GLY A 33 -0.49 31.38 21.96
CA GLY A 33 0.74 30.59 21.91
C GLY A 33 0.73 29.40 22.87
N VAL A 34 0.25 29.58 24.11
CA VAL A 34 0.10 28.50 25.10
C VAL A 34 -0.91 27.46 24.63
N VAL A 35 -2.09 27.89 24.17
CA VAL A 35 -3.14 26.99 23.66
C VAL A 35 -2.64 26.21 22.45
N TYR A 36 -1.96 26.88 21.50
CA TYR A 36 -1.34 26.21 20.37
C TYR A 36 -0.28 25.20 20.81
N GLY A 37 0.62 25.58 21.73
CA GLY A 37 1.65 24.70 22.27
C GLY A 37 1.07 23.45 22.95
N LEU A 38 0.06 23.61 23.81
CA LEU A 38 -0.64 22.51 24.46
C LEU A 38 -1.36 21.60 23.43
N SER A 39 -1.98 22.19 22.41
CA SER A 39 -2.55 21.43 21.29
C SER A 39 -1.49 20.61 20.56
N GLN A 40 -0.33 21.19 20.23
CA GLN A 40 0.75 20.45 19.57
C GLN A 40 1.29 19.32 20.45
N LEU A 41 1.48 19.56 21.74
CA LEU A 41 1.90 18.54 22.70
C LEU A 41 0.90 17.38 22.78
N TRP A 42 -0.40 17.69 22.77
CA TRP A 42 -1.46 16.69 22.75
C TRP A 42 -1.32 15.77 21.53
N TRP A 43 -1.13 16.32 20.33
CA TRP A 43 -0.92 15.52 19.12
C TRP A 43 0.38 14.71 19.17
N ILE A 44 1.49 15.32 19.59
CA ILE A 44 2.79 14.65 19.68
C ILE A 44 2.74 13.44 20.63
N TYR A 45 1.97 13.56 21.71
CA TYR A 45 1.89 12.55 22.76
C TYR A 45 0.79 11.50 22.49
N HIS A 46 -0.44 11.94 22.17
CA HIS A 46 -1.60 11.05 22.08
C HIS A 46 -1.86 10.47 20.69
N ALA A 47 -1.48 11.18 19.62
CA ALA A 47 -1.75 10.81 18.23
C ALA A 47 -0.58 11.24 17.33
N LYS A 48 0.61 10.72 17.67
CA LYS A 48 1.90 11.16 17.11
C LYS A 48 1.91 11.03 15.59
N ARG A 49 2.29 12.10 14.88
CA ARG A 49 2.35 12.11 13.40
C ARG A 49 1.02 11.73 12.75
N PHE A 50 -0.09 12.13 13.38
CA PHE A 50 -1.39 11.99 12.77
C PHE A 50 -1.46 12.75 11.44
N GLN A 51 -2.04 12.13 10.42
CA GLN A 51 -2.35 12.78 9.16
C GLN A 51 -3.61 12.17 8.58
N GLU A 52 -4.46 13.04 8.05
CA GLU A 52 -5.55 12.63 7.18
C GLU A 52 -5.01 12.48 5.76
N LEU A 53 -4.82 11.26 5.28
CA LEU A 53 -4.43 11.08 3.88
C LEU A 53 -5.59 11.51 2.99
N ARG A 54 -6.77 10.96 3.30
CA ARG A 54 -8.03 11.37 2.69
C ARG A 54 -9.10 11.42 3.76
N ALA A 55 -9.69 12.61 3.94
CA ALA A 55 -10.73 12.87 4.92
C ALA A 55 -11.88 11.85 4.78
N GLY A 56 -12.30 11.26 5.90
CA GLY A 56 -13.38 10.28 5.95
C GLY A 56 -13.03 8.89 5.41
N VAL A 57 -11.81 8.65 4.93
CA VAL A 57 -11.44 7.40 4.25
C VAL A 57 -10.25 6.71 4.90
N PHE A 58 -9.09 7.37 4.94
CA PHE A 58 -7.84 6.73 5.37
C PHE A 58 -6.94 7.71 6.11
N TYR A 59 -6.55 7.31 7.32
CA TYR A 59 -5.80 8.09 8.28
C TYR A 59 -4.56 7.33 8.74
N ARG A 60 -3.52 8.04 9.13
CA ARG A 60 -2.29 7.46 9.70
C ARG A 60 -1.95 8.06 11.04
N THR A 61 -1.21 7.31 11.86
CA THR A 61 -0.59 7.80 13.09
C THR A 61 0.57 6.87 13.51
N GLY A 62 1.41 7.31 14.46
CA GLY A 62 2.15 6.40 15.35
C GLY A 62 1.25 5.87 16.46
N GLN A 63 1.76 4.95 17.28
CA GLN A 63 0.98 4.26 18.31
C GLN A 63 0.18 5.27 19.15
N PRO A 64 -1.16 5.30 19.04
CA PRO A 64 -1.96 6.18 19.84
C PRO A 64 -2.02 5.69 21.29
N THR A 65 -2.33 6.61 22.20
CA THR A 65 -2.70 6.31 23.59
C THR A 65 -4.21 5.99 23.68
N GLU A 66 -4.72 5.55 24.83
CA GLU A 66 -6.18 5.36 25.01
C GLU A 66 -6.97 6.64 24.70
N MET A 67 -6.49 7.77 25.20
CA MET A 67 -7.09 9.08 24.92
C MET A 67 -7.02 9.43 23.42
N GLY A 68 -5.91 9.10 22.76
CA GLY A 68 -5.75 9.30 21.32
C GLY A 68 -6.74 8.48 20.52
N VAL A 69 -6.88 7.18 20.81
CA VAL A 69 -7.85 6.30 20.15
C VAL A 69 -9.27 6.81 20.37
N ARG A 70 -9.64 7.16 21.61
CA ARG A 70 -10.96 7.68 21.94
C ARG A 70 -11.28 8.99 21.22
N TYR A 71 -10.34 9.92 21.18
CA TYR A 71 -10.49 11.18 20.46
C TYR A 71 -10.64 10.93 18.96
N LEU A 72 -9.78 10.11 18.36
CA LEU A 72 -9.83 9.87 16.92
C LEU A 72 -11.11 9.10 16.53
N ALA A 73 -11.59 8.17 17.36
CA ALA A 73 -12.88 7.51 17.18
C ALA A 73 -14.05 8.52 17.24
N SER A 74 -14.06 9.41 18.23
CA SER A 74 -15.18 10.34 18.47
C SER A 74 -15.19 11.52 17.49
N ASN A 75 -14.02 12.12 17.23
CA ASN A 75 -13.89 13.37 16.47
C ASN A 75 -13.60 13.13 14.98
N LYS A 76 -12.97 12.01 14.63
CA LYS A 76 -12.70 11.64 13.23
C LYS A 76 -13.58 10.48 12.76
N GLY A 77 -14.38 9.91 13.65
CA GLY A 77 -15.36 8.88 13.29
C GLY A 77 -14.74 7.56 12.86
N ILE A 78 -13.48 7.27 13.25
CA ILE A 78 -12.77 6.06 12.83
C ILE A 78 -13.62 4.83 13.13
N ARG A 79 -13.68 3.92 12.15
CA ARG A 79 -14.38 2.64 12.29
C ARG A 79 -13.44 1.45 12.36
N THR A 80 -12.27 1.55 11.72
CA THR A 80 -11.31 0.45 11.68
C THR A 80 -9.90 0.90 12.06
N ILE A 81 -9.23 0.15 12.92
CA ILE A 81 -7.82 0.30 13.27
C ILE A 81 -7.01 -0.84 12.64
N VAL A 82 -5.90 -0.50 12.00
CA VAL A 82 -4.94 -1.42 11.41
C VAL A 82 -3.59 -1.24 12.10
N ARG A 83 -3.19 -2.22 12.91
CA ARG A 83 -1.89 -2.26 13.58
C ARG A 83 -0.88 -3.00 12.71
N LEU A 84 0.26 -2.35 12.48
CA LEU A 84 1.35 -2.89 11.65
C LEU A 84 2.50 -3.54 12.44
N GLN A 85 2.46 -3.52 13.77
CA GLN A 85 3.50 -4.10 14.64
C GLN A 85 3.37 -5.63 14.74
N SER A 86 4.38 -6.31 15.29
CA SER A 86 4.33 -7.77 15.49
C SER A 86 3.62 -8.18 16.78
N PHE A 87 3.62 -7.34 17.81
CA PHE A 87 3.03 -7.62 19.13
C PHE A 87 1.84 -6.71 19.47
N ASN A 88 0.87 -7.21 20.22
CA ASN A 88 -0.28 -6.43 20.69
C ASN A 88 0.16 -5.48 21.84
N PRO A 89 0.19 -4.15 21.63
CA PRO A 89 0.69 -3.22 22.63
C PRO A 89 -0.37 -2.96 23.69
N THR A 90 0.09 -2.86 24.94
CA THR A 90 -0.65 -2.19 26.01
C THR A 90 -0.63 -0.68 25.75
N LEU A 91 -1.77 -0.01 25.90
CA LEU A 91 -1.90 1.43 25.67
C LEU A 91 -1.50 2.24 26.91
N LYS A 92 -1.05 3.47 26.68
CA LYS A 92 -0.85 4.44 27.77
C LYS A 92 -2.19 5.08 28.14
N ARG A 93 -2.43 5.21 29.45
CA ARG A 93 -3.70 5.71 30.03
C ARG A 93 -3.70 7.20 30.28
N GLY A 94 -2.63 7.72 30.89
CA GLY A 94 -2.60 9.09 31.40
C GLY A 94 -2.52 10.18 30.33
N ILE A 95 -2.96 11.40 30.70
CA ILE A 95 -2.80 12.63 29.89
C ILE A 95 -1.32 12.91 29.64
N PHE A 96 -0.50 12.72 30.67
CA PHE A 96 0.95 12.69 30.60
C PHE A 96 1.44 11.50 31.43
N ASP A 97 1.69 10.39 30.75
CA ASP A 97 2.18 9.13 31.33
C ASP A 97 3.60 8.83 30.80
N PRO A 98 4.65 9.27 31.50
CA PRO A 98 6.03 8.96 31.13
C PRO A 98 6.40 7.50 31.42
N GLY A 99 5.58 6.77 32.18
CA GLY A 99 5.81 5.39 32.57
C GLY A 99 5.63 4.38 31.42
N GLN A 100 5.77 3.11 31.79
CA GLN A 100 5.44 1.99 30.91
C GLN A 100 3.92 1.93 30.69
N PRO A 101 3.45 1.47 29.52
CA PRO A 101 2.03 1.34 29.27
C PRO A 101 1.36 0.42 30.30
N SER A 102 0.29 0.93 30.92
CA SER A 102 -0.43 0.28 32.03
C SER A 102 -1.95 0.21 31.80
N GLY A 103 -2.40 0.62 30.61
CA GLY A 103 -3.79 0.59 30.21
C GLY A 103 -4.25 -0.76 29.68
N ASP A 104 -5.32 -0.74 28.91
CA ASP A 104 -5.82 -1.94 28.22
C ASP A 104 -4.93 -2.29 27.04
N THR A 105 -5.00 -3.55 26.59
CA THR A 105 -4.42 -3.89 25.28
C THR A 105 -5.18 -3.16 24.18
N GLU A 106 -4.49 -2.79 23.10
CA GLU A 106 -5.10 -2.00 22.04
C GLU A 106 -6.33 -2.70 21.42
N ILE A 107 -6.28 -4.02 21.27
CA ILE A 107 -7.40 -4.79 20.75
C ILE A 107 -8.62 -4.73 21.68
N ASP A 108 -8.42 -4.82 22.99
CA ASP A 108 -9.53 -4.78 23.96
C ASP A 108 -10.13 -3.39 24.04
N PHE A 109 -9.28 -2.35 24.03
CA PHE A 109 -9.73 -0.97 23.99
C PHE A 109 -10.50 -0.63 22.71
N ALA A 110 -10.03 -1.11 21.55
CA ALA A 110 -10.75 -0.96 20.29
C ALA A 110 -12.13 -1.64 20.33
N ARG A 111 -12.21 -2.85 20.91
CA ARG A 111 -13.50 -3.56 21.09
C ARG A 111 -14.46 -2.83 22.00
N GLN A 112 -13.99 -2.28 23.12
CA GLN A 112 -14.83 -1.49 24.03
C GLN A 112 -15.46 -0.27 23.33
N LEU A 113 -14.75 0.30 22.35
CA LEU A 113 -15.24 1.41 21.53
C LEU A 113 -16.06 0.97 20.31
N GLY A 114 -16.29 -0.35 20.12
CA GLY A 114 -17.01 -0.88 18.97
C GLY A 114 -16.25 -0.74 17.64
N LEU A 115 -14.93 -0.59 17.68
CA LEU A 115 -14.09 -0.41 16.50
C LEU A 115 -13.68 -1.77 15.93
N ALA A 116 -13.67 -1.87 14.60
CA ALA A 116 -13.03 -3.00 13.93
C ALA A 116 -11.51 -2.91 14.13
N TYR A 117 -10.87 -4.03 14.44
CA TYR A 117 -9.42 -4.11 14.64
C TYR A 117 -8.80 -5.15 13.70
N ARG A 118 -7.67 -4.81 13.09
CA ARG A 118 -6.88 -5.69 12.20
C ARG A 118 -5.40 -5.63 12.58
N ALA A 119 -4.82 -6.81 12.77
CA ALA A 119 -3.40 -6.97 13.03
C ALA A 119 -2.70 -7.46 11.76
N TRP A 120 -1.87 -6.61 11.16
CA TRP A 120 -1.06 -6.94 9.98
C TRP A 120 0.41 -6.76 10.33
N PRO A 121 1.07 -7.74 10.96
CA PRO A 121 2.46 -7.59 11.35
C PRO A 121 3.33 -7.47 10.08
N LEU A 122 3.88 -6.28 9.85
CA LEU A 122 4.93 -6.10 8.86
C LEU A 122 6.27 -6.37 9.53
N GLY A 123 7.16 -7.03 8.79
CA GLY A 123 8.52 -7.36 9.19
C GLY A 123 9.26 -6.16 9.77
N ASP A 124 10.27 -6.45 10.58
CA ASP A 124 11.10 -5.41 11.17
C ASP A 124 11.95 -4.73 10.11
N GLU A 125 12.65 -3.67 10.50
CA GLU A 125 13.39 -2.82 9.57
C GLU A 125 14.62 -3.50 8.94
N ALA A 126 14.83 -4.81 9.17
CA ALA A 126 15.94 -5.59 8.63
C ALA A 126 15.98 -5.52 7.09
N CYS A 127 14.87 -5.85 6.44
CA CYS A 127 14.72 -5.87 4.97
C CYS A 127 13.91 -4.68 4.43
N TRP A 128 13.64 -3.71 5.31
CA TRP A 128 12.64 -2.65 5.19
C TRP A 128 11.21 -3.18 5.07
N PRO A 129 10.26 -2.63 5.84
CA PRO A 129 8.92 -3.18 5.93
C PRO A 129 8.15 -2.96 4.63
N TRP A 130 8.12 -4.00 3.79
CA TRP A 130 7.22 -4.11 2.66
C TRP A 130 6.05 -5.01 3.04
N PRO A 131 4.80 -4.71 2.60
CA PRO A 131 3.68 -5.58 2.95
C PRO A 131 3.86 -6.94 2.28
N ALA A 132 3.70 -7.99 3.08
CA ALA A 132 3.60 -9.35 2.55
C ALA A 132 2.45 -9.44 1.51
N PRO A 133 2.52 -10.36 0.55
CA PRO A 133 1.53 -10.48 -0.52
C PRO A 133 0.07 -10.53 -0.02
N TRP A 134 -0.22 -11.28 1.05
CA TRP A 134 -1.57 -11.33 1.60
C TRP A 134 -1.99 -10.01 2.25
N HIS A 135 -1.07 -9.27 2.87
CA HIS A 135 -1.37 -7.95 3.44
C HIS A 135 -1.72 -6.93 2.35
N PHE A 136 -1.16 -7.04 1.15
CA PHE A 136 -1.59 -6.23 0.00
C PHE A 136 -3.06 -6.48 -0.35
N GLU A 137 -3.46 -7.73 -0.51
CA GLU A 137 -4.83 -8.06 -0.86
C GLU A 137 -5.82 -7.70 0.26
N GLN A 138 -5.43 -7.88 1.53
CA GLN A 138 -6.23 -7.41 2.67
C GLN A 138 -6.32 -5.88 2.73
N PHE A 139 -5.24 -5.16 2.39
CA PHE A 139 -5.25 -3.70 2.28
C PHE A 139 -6.24 -3.22 1.23
N PHE A 140 -6.23 -3.83 0.04
CA PHE A 140 -7.20 -3.52 -0.99
C PHE A 140 -8.63 -3.83 -0.55
N LYS A 141 -8.91 -5.03 -0.03
CA LYS A 141 -10.25 -5.41 0.46
C LYS A 141 -10.75 -4.46 1.55
N LEU A 142 -9.87 -4.04 2.46
CA LEU A 142 -10.22 -3.11 3.53
C LEU A 142 -10.58 -1.72 3.00
N VAL A 143 -9.75 -1.16 2.13
CA VAL A 143 -9.90 0.22 1.65
C VAL A 143 -10.95 0.33 0.53
N ASP A 144 -11.15 -0.71 -0.27
CA ASP A 144 -12.19 -0.73 -1.32
C ASP A 144 -13.62 -0.83 -0.74
N ASP A 145 -13.77 -1.17 0.54
CA ASP A 145 -15.07 -1.24 1.22
C ASP A 145 -15.30 -0.05 2.19
N PRO A 146 -16.16 0.92 1.81
CA PRO A 146 -16.54 2.05 2.65
C PRO A 146 -17.18 1.70 3.99
N ALA A 147 -17.65 0.47 4.20
CA ALA A 147 -18.11 0.05 5.52
C ALA A 147 -16.97 0.13 6.57
N ASN A 148 -15.72 -0.04 6.14
CA ASN A 148 -14.54 0.04 7.00
C ASN A 148 -14.07 1.48 7.24
N HIS A 149 -14.57 2.45 6.48
CA HIS A 149 -14.07 3.84 6.50
C HIS A 149 -14.70 4.65 7.65
N PRO A 150 -13.93 5.54 8.29
CA PRO A 150 -12.51 5.82 8.08
C PRO A 150 -11.61 4.75 8.72
N VAL A 151 -10.54 4.38 8.01
CA VAL A 151 -9.50 3.44 8.47
C VAL A 151 -8.33 4.21 9.06
N LEU A 152 -7.87 3.82 10.24
CA LEU A 152 -6.64 4.32 10.88
C LEU A 152 -5.54 3.26 10.82
N VAL A 153 -4.45 3.56 10.12
CA VAL A 153 -3.27 2.69 10.09
C VAL A 153 -2.15 3.24 10.99
N HIS A 154 -1.52 2.37 11.79
CA HIS A 154 -0.40 2.77 12.63
C HIS A 154 0.64 1.68 12.83
N CYS A 155 1.85 2.10 13.16
CA CYS A 155 2.90 1.26 13.72
C CYS A 155 3.35 1.89 15.05
N GLN A 156 4.55 1.57 15.54
CA GLN A 156 5.07 2.19 16.76
C GLN A 156 5.30 3.70 16.56
N GLY A 157 6.20 4.05 15.64
CA GLY A 157 6.59 5.44 15.40
C GLY A 157 5.73 6.19 14.39
N GLY A 158 4.90 5.49 13.61
CA GLY A 158 4.20 6.09 12.48
C GLY A 158 5.15 6.65 11.41
N ARG A 159 6.32 6.02 11.21
CA ARG A 159 7.39 6.46 10.29
C ARG A 159 7.52 5.51 9.10
N HIS A 160 8.06 4.31 9.32
CA HIS A 160 8.43 3.36 8.27
C HIS A 160 7.24 2.54 7.75
N ARG A 161 6.79 1.51 8.49
CA ARG A 161 5.61 0.67 8.16
C ARG A 161 4.38 1.49 7.75
N THR A 162 4.02 2.46 8.57
CA THR A 162 2.91 3.39 8.30
C THR A 162 3.17 4.26 7.07
N GLY A 163 4.40 4.73 6.88
CA GLY A 163 4.81 5.48 5.70
C GLY A 163 4.67 4.67 4.43
N THR A 164 5.09 3.39 4.44
CA THR A 164 4.91 2.45 3.32
C THR A 164 3.44 2.28 2.96
N MET A 165 2.58 1.97 3.93
CA MET A 165 1.13 1.82 3.67
C MET A 165 0.49 3.13 3.18
N SER A 166 0.95 4.27 3.71
CA SER A 166 0.49 5.59 3.28
C SER A 166 0.90 5.89 1.84
N ALA A 167 2.14 5.58 1.48
CA ALA A 167 2.67 5.76 0.13
C ALA A 167 1.91 4.90 -0.89
N LEU A 168 1.64 3.63 -0.55
CA LEU A 168 0.81 2.75 -1.36
C LEU A 168 -0.61 3.28 -1.52
N PHE A 169 -1.21 3.83 -0.46
CA PHE A 169 -2.53 4.48 -0.57
C PHE A 169 -2.50 5.66 -1.55
N ARG A 170 -1.48 6.53 -1.48
CA ARG A 170 -1.34 7.68 -2.39
C ARG A 170 -1.20 7.25 -3.85
N LEU A 171 -0.38 6.24 -4.12
CA LEU A 171 -0.20 5.71 -5.48
C LEU A 171 -1.48 5.05 -6.00
N GLU A 172 -2.11 4.21 -5.18
CA GLU A 172 -3.26 3.41 -5.59
C GLU A 172 -4.55 4.22 -5.71
N TYR A 173 -4.86 5.06 -4.74
CA TYR A 173 -6.17 5.71 -4.64
C TYR A 173 -6.14 7.17 -5.07
N ASP A 174 -5.12 7.94 -4.65
CA ASP A 174 -4.97 9.35 -5.01
C ASP A 174 -4.29 9.57 -6.37
N ARG A 175 -3.63 8.54 -6.92
CA ARG A 175 -2.88 8.58 -8.18
C ARG A 175 -1.84 9.71 -8.20
N TRP A 176 -1.21 9.97 -7.06
CA TRP A 176 -0.15 10.97 -6.98
C TRP A 176 1.11 10.48 -7.73
N PRO A 177 1.86 11.40 -8.37
CA PRO A 177 3.19 11.09 -8.89
C PRO A 177 4.10 10.59 -7.77
N VAL A 178 4.95 9.60 -8.07
CA VAL A 178 5.78 8.92 -7.06
C VAL A 178 6.74 9.88 -6.35
N GLU A 179 7.22 10.93 -7.03
CA GLU A 179 8.07 11.98 -6.45
C GLU A 179 7.37 12.67 -5.28
N ARG A 180 6.09 13.00 -5.45
CA ARG A 180 5.27 13.61 -4.40
C ARG A 180 5.02 12.63 -3.25
N VAL A 181 4.79 11.36 -3.58
CA VAL A 181 4.61 10.30 -2.58
C VAL A 181 5.85 10.10 -1.73
N LEU A 182 7.04 10.05 -2.35
CA LEU A 182 8.31 9.95 -1.64
C LEU A 182 8.57 11.19 -0.78
N ALA A 183 8.32 12.39 -1.31
CA ALA A 183 8.47 13.63 -0.55
C ALA A 183 7.58 13.64 0.71
N GLU A 184 6.31 13.22 0.59
CA GLU A 184 5.43 13.06 1.75
C GLU A 184 5.95 11.98 2.71
N MET A 185 6.36 10.81 2.20
CA MET A 185 6.88 9.73 3.05
C MET A 185 8.07 10.21 3.90
N TYR A 186 9.05 10.88 3.30
CA TYR A 186 10.24 11.37 4.00
C TYR A 186 9.95 12.56 4.94
N SER A 187 8.95 13.39 4.67
CA SER A 187 8.58 14.50 5.58
C SER A 187 8.10 14.01 6.96
N TYR A 188 7.66 12.74 7.05
CA TYR A 188 7.28 12.11 8.32
C TYR A 188 8.44 11.46 9.09
N GLN A 189 9.67 11.92 8.87
CA GLN A 189 10.89 11.44 9.54
C GLN A 189 11.16 9.96 9.25
N PHE A 190 11.05 9.57 7.98
CA PHE A 190 11.38 8.22 7.51
C PHE A 190 12.89 7.90 7.59
N GLY A 191 13.73 8.92 7.81
CA GLY A 191 15.18 8.75 7.88
C GLY A 191 15.84 8.89 6.50
N PRO A 192 17.04 8.31 6.32
CA PRO A 192 17.78 8.39 5.06
C PRO A 192 17.07 7.63 3.94
N ARG A 193 17.52 7.86 2.70
CA ARG A 193 16.94 7.19 1.54
C ARG A 193 17.11 5.68 1.61
N VAL A 194 16.07 4.97 1.18
CA VAL A 194 16.02 3.51 1.20
C VAL A 194 15.87 2.98 -0.23
N PRO A 195 16.94 2.45 -0.84
CA PRO A 195 16.93 2.06 -2.26
C PRO A 195 15.83 1.09 -2.64
N VAL A 196 15.66 -0.05 -1.96
CA VAL A 196 14.60 -1.03 -2.30
C VAL A 196 13.20 -0.48 -2.08
N GLN A 197 12.99 0.30 -1.03
CA GLN A 197 11.68 0.93 -0.77
C GLN A 197 11.31 1.90 -1.90
N GLU A 198 12.23 2.80 -2.28
CA GLU A 198 12.01 3.71 -3.41
C GLU A 198 11.84 2.96 -4.71
N HIS A 199 12.66 1.93 -4.96
CA HIS A 199 12.57 1.08 -6.16
C HIS A 199 11.20 0.45 -6.26
N ASN A 200 10.71 -0.13 -5.17
CA ASN A 200 9.39 -0.74 -5.10
C ASN A 200 8.26 0.27 -5.35
N LEU A 201 8.33 1.46 -4.76
CA LEU A 201 7.31 2.51 -4.98
C LEU A 201 7.35 3.06 -6.42
N ARG A 202 8.54 3.22 -7.01
CA ARG A 202 8.74 3.71 -8.38
C ARG A 202 8.31 2.71 -9.45
N THR A 203 8.40 1.43 -9.14
CA THR A 203 7.98 0.34 -10.04
C THR A 203 6.62 -0.22 -9.67
N TYR A 204 5.91 0.40 -8.71
CA TYR A 204 4.55 0.02 -8.36
C TYR A 204 3.60 0.43 -9.48
N PHE A 205 2.80 -0.52 -9.96
CA PHE A 205 1.78 -0.29 -10.97
C PHE A 205 0.39 -0.30 -10.30
N PRO A 206 -0.22 0.88 -10.07
CA PRO A 206 -1.53 0.94 -9.43
C PRO A 206 -2.62 0.33 -10.33
N ARG A 207 -3.65 -0.27 -9.73
CA ARG A 207 -4.68 -1.02 -10.49
C ARG A 207 -5.30 -0.14 -11.57
N PRO A 208 -5.45 -0.59 -12.82
CA PRO A 208 -5.98 0.25 -13.89
C PRO A 208 -7.39 0.76 -13.57
N ARG A 209 -7.71 1.95 -14.08
CA ARG A 209 -9.07 2.50 -14.10
C ARG A 209 -9.49 2.71 -15.55
N PRO A 210 -10.76 2.48 -15.90
CA PRO A 210 -11.24 2.71 -17.25
C PRO A 210 -11.22 4.21 -17.57
N ASP A 211 -10.95 4.56 -18.82
CA ASP A 211 -11.20 5.91 -19.32
C ASP A 211 -12.71 6.18 -19.44
N ALA A 212 -13.08 7.41 -19.81
CA ALA A 212 -14.48 7.81 -19.87
C ALA A 212 -15.31 7.03 -20.91
N ALA A 213 -14.71 6.59 -22.01
CA ALA A 213 -15.40 5.83 -23.05
C ALA A 213 -15.63 4.38 -22.61
N THR A 214 -14.56 3.75 -22.12
CA THR A 214 -14.56 2.41 -21.54
C THR A 214 -15.52 2.33 -20.34
N TRP A 215 -15.56 3.35 -19.49
CA TRP A 215 -16.48 3.42 -18.37
C TRP A 215 -17.95 3.32 -18.80
N LYS A 216 -18.35 4.03 -19.87
CA LYS A 216 -19.71 3.94 -20.41
C LYS A 216 -20.04 2.54 -20.92
N LEU A 217 -19.09 1.89 -21.59
CA LEU A 217 -19.25 0.52 -22.08
C LEU A 217 -19.43 -0.47 -20.92
N LEU A 218 -18.60 -0.36 -19.87
CA LEU A 218 -18.71 -1.19 -18.67
C LEU A 218 -20.06 -0.99 -17.96
N LEU A 219 -20.51 0.25 -17.82
CA LEU A 219 -21.82 0.54 -17.23
C LEU A 219 -22.95 -0.09 -18.03
N ALA A 220 -22.91 0.03 -19.36
CA ALA A 220 -23.93 -0.59 -20.23
C ALA A 220 -23.91 -2.12 -20.11
N ARG A 221 -22.73 -2.74 -20.11
CA ARG A 221 -22.55 -4.19 -19.99
C ARG A 221 -23.12 -4.74 -18.68
N PHE A 222 -22.85 -4.07 -17.56
CA PHE A 222 -23.27 -4.53 -16.23
C PHE A 222 -24.62 -3.98 -15.78
N ALA A 223 -25.24 -3.03 -16.49
CA ALA A 223 -26.55 -2.47 -16.15
C ALA A 223 -27.62 -3.51 -15.78
N PRO A 224 -27.76 -4.67 -16.48
CA PRO A 224 -28.79 -5.66 -16.17
C PRO A 224 -28.66 -6.30 -14.77
N VAL A 225 -27.46 -6.30 -14.18
CA VAL A 225 -27.19 -6.93 -12.87
C VAL A 225 -27.07 -5.91 -11.73
N LEU A 226 -27.12 -4.60 -12.05
CA LEU A 226 -27.01 -3.52 -11.09
C LEU A 226 -28.41 -3.02 -10.69
N LYS A 227 -28.65 -2.85 -9.38
CA LYS A 227 -29.92 -2.24 -8.88
C LYS A 227 -29.94 -0.71 -9.04
N ARG A 228 -28.77 -0.09 -9.16
CA ARG A 228 -28.56 1.35 -9.28
C ARG A 228 -27.24 1.61 -9.99
N SER A 229 -27.10 2.77 -10.62
CA SER A 229 -25.83 3.16 -11.23
C SER A 229 -24.78 3.46 -10.15
N PRO A 230 -23.57 2.90 -10.25
CA PRO A 230 -22.46 3.25 -9.37
C PRO A 230 -21.93 4.66 -9.70
N SER A 231 -21.42 5.36 -8.68
CA SER A 231 -20.83 6.70 -8.81
C SER A 231 -19.47 6.70 -9.51
N ASP A 232 -18.73 5.60 -9.39
CA ASP A 232 -17.36 5.44 -9.82
C ASP A 232 -17.00 3.96 -10.01
N TYR A 233 -15.81 3.70 -10.56
CA TYR A 233 -15.34 2.36 -10.87
C TYR A 233 -15.18 1.46 -9.64
N GLU A 234 -14.67 1.97 -8.51
CA GLU A 234 -14.52 1.15 -7.30
C GLU A 234 -15.89 0.76 -6.73
N SER A 235 -16.87 1.67 -6.81
CA SER A 235 -18.26 1.39 -6.46
C SER A 235 -18.88 0.33 -7.38
N LEU A 236 -18.59 0.34 -8.69
CA LEU A 236 -18.99 -0.74 -9.60
C LEU A 236 -18.40 -2.07 -9.13
N VAL A 237 -17.08 -2.15 -8.98
CA VAL A 237 -16.37 -3.37 -8.57
C VAL A 237 -16.95 -3.91 -7.27
N ARG A 238 -17.15 -3.06 -6.25
CA ARG A 238 -17.76 -3.45 -4.97
C ARG A 238 -19.17 -4.01 -5.16
N MET A 239 -20.01 -3.36 -5.96
CA MET A 239 -21.37 -3.83 -6.22
C MET A 239 -21.37 -5.20 -6.89
N LEU A 240 -20.49 -5.41 -7.88
CA LEU A 240 -20.31 -6.69 -8.54
C LEU A 240 -19.80 -7.76 -7.55
N ARG A 241 -18.78 -7.44 -6.75
CA ARG A 241 -18.23 -8.34 -5.72
C ARG A 241 -19.27 -8.80 -4.70
N SER A 242 -20.11 -7.87 -4.22
CA SER A 242 -21.18 -8.19 -3.24
C SER A 242 -22.27 -9.12 -3.77
N ARG A 243 -22.31 -9.35 -5.09
CA ARG A 243 -23.31 -10.15 -5.80
C ARG A 243 -22.67 -11.19 -6.72
N ARG A 244 -21.43 -11.58 -6.43
CA ARG A 244 -20.74 -12.65 -7.17
C ARG A 244 -21.60 -13.91 -7.17
N GLY A 245 -21.47 -14.68 -8.26
CA GLY A 245 -22.35 -15.80 -8.58
C GLY A 245 -23.47 -15.42 -9.56
N GLY A 246 -24.10 -16.44 -10.14
CA GLY A 246 -25.27 -16.29 -11.01
C GLY A 246 -25.06 -15.30 -12.17
N ALA A 247 -25.87 -14.25 -12.20
CA ALA A 247 -25.93 -13.31 -13.32
C ALA A 247 -24.67 -12.43 -13.47
N VAL A 248 -24.00 -12.04 -12.38
CA VAL A 248 -22.77 -11.22 -12.46
C VAL A 248 -21.68 -11.99 -13.19
N ASP A 249 -21.51 -13.26 -12.85
CA ASP A 249 -20.54 -14.16 -13.46
C ASP A 249 -20.87 -14.40 -14.93
N ALA A 250 -22.15 -14.58 -15.27
CA ALA A 250 -22.59 -14.73 -16.66
C ALA A 250 -22.24 -13.49 -17.50
N VAL A 251 -22.50 -12.29 -16.99
CA VAL A 251 -22.17 -11.02 -17.68
C VAL A 251 -20.65 -10.86 -17.83
N ALA A 252 -19.87 -11.16 -16.78
CA ALA A 252 -18.42 -11.08 -16.83
C ALA A 252 -17.83 -12.06 -17.85
N ARG A 253 -18.31 -13.32 -17.87
CA ARG A 253 -17.90 -14.32 -18.86
C ARG A 253 -18.26 -13.91 -20.29
N ALA A 254 -19.47 -13.36 -20.50
CA ALA A 254 -19.87 -12.88 -21.81
C ALA A 254 -18.96 -11.73 -22.30
N ALA A 255 -18.61 -10.80 -21.42
CA ALA A 255 -17.71 -9.69 -21.75
C ALA A 255 -16.29 -10.19 -22.10
N LEU A 256 -15.77 -11.16 -21.34
CA LEU A 256 -14.48 -11.81 -21.63
C LEU A 256 -14.51 -12.56 -22.97
N ALA A 257 -15.57 -13.34 -23.24
CA ALA A 257 -15.72 -14.08 -24.49
C ALA A 257 -15.84 -13.15 -25.71
N ALA A 258 -16.50 -12.01 -25.56
CA ALA A 258 -16.58 -10.97 -26.59
C ALA A 258 -15.31 -10.11 -26.71
N ARG A 259 -14.30 -10.35 -25.85
CA ARG A 259 -13.04 -9.58 -25.79
C ARG A 259 -13.28 -8.09 -25.67
N GLU A 260 -14.24 -7.71 -24.83
CA GLU A 260 -14.58 -6.31 -24.64
C GLU A 260 -13.47 -5.55 -23.93
N PRO A 261 -13.26 -4.26 -24.29
CA PRO A 261 -12.27 -3.43 -23.63
C PRO A 261 -12.41 -3.49 -22.12
N PHE A 262 -11.30 -3.70 -21.42
CA PHE A 262 -11.21 -3.65 -19.95
C PHE A 262 -11.94 -4.78 -19.21
N SER A 263 -12.55 -5.74 -19.93
CA SER A 263 -13.19 -6.93 -19.35
C SER A 263 -12.21 -7.74 -18.49
N LEU A 264 -10.96 -7.86 -18.93
CA LEU A 264 -9.89 -8.54 -18.19
C LEU A 264 -9.57 -7.83 -16.86
N CYS A 265 -9.50 -6.50 -16.89
CA CYS A 265 -9.26 -5.68 -15.70
C CYS A 265 -10.41 -5.81 -14.69
N VAL A 266 -11.66 -5.87 -15.14
CA VAL A 266 -12.80 -6.11 -14.25
C VAL A 266 -12.73 -7.53 -13.68
N ALA A 267 -12.51 -8.54 -14.51
CA ALA A 267 -12.44 -9.93 -14.07
C ALA A 267 -11.35 -10.15 -13.02
N GLN A 268 -10.16 -9.57 -13.20
CA GLN A 268 -9.10 -9.59 -12.19
C GLN A 268 -9.55 -9.08 -10.82
N ARG A 269 -10.44 -8.08 -10.79
CA ARG A 269 -10.96 -7.50 -9.53
C ARG A 269 -12.05 -8.35 -8.89
N LEU A 270 -12.61 -9.32 -9.63
CA LEU A 270 -13.69 -10.20 -9.17
C LEU A 270 -13.19 -11.59 -8.74
N ILE A 271 -12.01 -12.00 -9.20
CA ILE A 271 -11.36 -13.26 -8.80
C ILE A 271 -10.89 -13.13 -7.35
N ASP A 272 -11.30 -14.08 -6.50
CA ASP A 272 -10.94 -14.09 -5.08
C ASP A 272 -9.93 -15.18 -4.71
N ALA A 273 -9.90 -16.28 -5.46
CA ALA A 273 -9.08 -17.45 -5.18
C ALA A 273 -8.73 -18.21 -6.47
N PRO A 274 -7.70 -19.08 -6.46
CA PRO A 274 -7.31 -19.88 -7.63
C PRO A 274 -8.39 -20.82 -8.17
N ASP A 275 -9.27 -21.31 -7.31
CA ASP A 275 -10.40 -22.18 -7.65
C ASP A 275 -11.65 -21.39 -8.11
N ASP A 276 -11.58 -20.06 -8.18
CA ASP A 276 -12.68 -19.24 -8.69
C ASP A 276 -12.99 -19.63 -10.16
N PRO A 277 -14.21 -20.04 -10.49
CA PRO A 277 -14.54 -20.46 -11.86
C PRO A 277 -14.36 -19.35 -12.90
N LEU A 278 -14.31 -18.08 -12.50
CA LEU A 278 -13.98 -16.96 -13.38
C LEU A 278 -12.48 -16.92 -13.70
N ALA A 279 -11.62 -17.40 -12.80
CA ALA A 279 -10.17 -17.42 -12.97
C ALA A 279 -9.77 -18.22 -14.21
N GLN A 280 -10.31 -19.43 -14.41
CA GLN A 280 -9.98 -20.28 -15.55
C GLN A 280 -10.25 -19.63 -16.91
N ILE A 281 -11.45 -19.04 -17.10
CA ILE A 281 -11.78 -18.35 -18.36
C ILE A 281 -10.93 -17.09 -18.53
N THR A 282 -10.71 -16.37 -17.43
CA THR A 282 -9.92 -15.14 -17.44
C THR A 282 -8.46 -15.41 -17.79
N THR A 283 -7.85 -16.48 -17.28
CA THR A 283 -6.46 -16.85 -17.56
C THR A 283 -6.28 -17.39 -18.97
N GLN A 284 -7.30 -18.05 -19.53
CA GLN A 284 -7.30 -18.43 -20.94
C GLN A 284 -7.23 -17.19 -21.85
N TYR A 285 -8.10 -16.20 -21.64
CA TYR A 285 -8.05 -14.95 -22.41
C TYR A 285 -6.75 -14.16 -22.14
N ALA A 286 -6.29 -14.14 -20.89
CA ALA A 286 -5.02 -13.52 -20.53
C ALA A 286 -3.84 -14.14 -21.28
N ALA A 287 -3.77 -15.47 -21.38
CA ALA A 287 -2.71 -16.18 -22.10
C ALA A 287 -2.65 -15.78 -23.58
N GLU A 288 -3.79 -15.62 -24.24
CA GLU A 288 -3.87 -15.13 -25.63
C GLU A 288 -3.34 -13.68 -25.76
N LEU A 289 -3.63 -12.82 -24.79
CA LEU A 289 -3.17 -11.41 -24.80
C LEU A 289 -1.67 -11.26 -24.61
N LEU A 290 -0.97 -12.26 -24.04
CA LEU A 290 0.48 -12.19 -23.84
C LEU A 290 1.22 -12.06 -25.18
N THR A 291 0.73 -12.71 -26.24
CA THR A 291 1.36 -12.75 -27.56
C THR A 291 0.62 -11.93 -28.61
N ALA A 292 -0.60 -11.48 -28.33
CA ALA A 292 -1.41 -10.70 -29.26
C ALA A 292 -0.71 -9.42 -29.74
N VAL A 293 -0.64 -9.28 -31.08
CA VAL A 293 -0.09 -8.12 -31.78
C VAL A 293 -1.01 -6.92 -31.55
N GLY A 294 -0.42 -5.77 -31.20
CA GLY A 294 -1.18 -4.54 -30.95
C GLY A 294 -2.03 -4.54 -29.68
N ALA A 295 -1.95 -5.58 -28.82
CA ALA A 295 -2.69 -5.57 -27.57
C ALA A 295 -2.23 -4.43 -26.65
N ASN A 296 -3.20 -3.82 -25.96
CA ASN A 296 -2.97 -2.70 -25.06
C ASN A 296 -1.94 -3.08 -23.98
N PRO A 297 -0.89 -2.27 -23.73
CA PRO A 297 0.14 -2.59 -22.74
C PRO A 297 -0.38 -2.78 -21.31
N ILE A 298 -1.40 -2.01 -20.92
CA ILE A 298 -2.02 -2.10 -19.59
C ILE A 298 -2.72 -3.46 -19.46
N GLU A 299 -3.53 -3.83 -20.44
CA GLU A 299 -4.22 -5.13 -20.43
C GLU A 299 -3.22 -6.29 -20.50
N ARG A 300 -2.13 -6.15 -21.28
CA ARG A 300 -1.06 -7.15 -21.33
C ARG A 300 -0.34 -7.28 -19.98
N SER A 301 -0.11 -6.19 -19.25
CA SER A 301 0.41 -6.25 -17.88
C SER A 301 -0.55 -6.97 -16.93
N ILE A 302 -1.86 -6.70 -17.04
CA ILE A 302 -2.87 -7.41 -16.25
C ILE A 302 -2.94 -8.89 -16.63
N ALA A 303 -2.83 -9.22 -17.91
CA ALA A 303 -2.78 -10.59 -18.40
C ALA A 303 -1.59 -11.35 -17.83
N ALA A 304 -0.39 -10.77 -17.89
CA ALA A 304 0.81 -11.36 -17.28
C ALA A 304 0.64 -11.55 -15.76
N ALA A 305 0.00 -10.59 -15.09
CA ALA A 305 -0.29 -10.72 -13.66
C ALA A 305 -1.26 -11.87 -13.35
N LEU A 306 -2.33 -12.02 -14.14
CA LEU A 306 -3.32 -13.09 -13.97
C LEU A 306 -2.73 -14.47 -14.25
N VAL A 307 -1.98 -14.63 -15.35
CA VAL A 307 -1.35 -15.90 -15.70
C VAL A 307 -0.35 -16.33 -14.62
N ALA A 308 0.45 -15.40 -14.11
CA ALA A 308 1.40 -15.70 -13.04
C ALA A 308 0.73 -16.11 -11.71
N ASP A 309 -0.43 -15.54 -11.35
CA ASP A 309 -1.10 -15.87 -10.07
C ASP A 309 -2.15 -16.98 -10.17
N PHE A 310 -2.72 -17.24 -11.35
CA PHE A 310 -3.88 -18.12 -11.52
C PHE A 310 -3.82 -19.02 -12.77
N GLY A 311 -2.82 -18.86 -13.63
CA GLY A 311 -2.67 -19.66 -14.85
C GLY A 311 -2.30 -21.12 -14.55
N SER A 312 -2.57 -22.00 -15.52
CA SER A 312 -2.04 -23.37 -15.48
C SER A 312 -0.52 -23.37 -15.59
N SER A 313 0.14 -24.46 -15.20
CA SER A 313 1.60 -24.60 -15.33
C SER A 313 2.08 -24.37 -16.77
N ASP A 314 1.31 -24.82 -17.78
CA ASP A 314 1.63 -24.57 -19.19
C ASP A 314 1.55 -23.08 -19.56
N GLN A 315 0.51 -22.38 -19.11
CA GLN A 315 0.36 -20.94 -19.34
C GLN A 315 1.47 -20.15 -18.65
N GLN A 316 1.83 -20.55 -17.44
CA GLN A 316 2.92 -19.95 -16.67
C GLN A 316 4.28 -20.18 -17.31
N ALA A 317 4.52 -21.39 -17.84
CA ALA A 317 5.73 -21.73 -18.58
C ALA A 317 5.83 -20.90 -19.86
N ALA A 318 4.74 -20.78 -20.64
CA ALA A 318 4.71 -19.93 -21.82
C ALA A 318 4.98 -18.45 -21.49
N LEU A 319 4.45 -17.93 -20.38
CA LEU A 319 4.78 -16.57 -19.91
C LEU A 319 6.27 -16.44 -19.57
N LEU A 320 6.86 -17.43 -18.90
CA LEU A 320 8.29 -17.41 -18.57
C LEU A 320 9.16 -17.47 -19.84
N GLU A 321 8.80 -18.30 -20.81
CA GLU A 321 9.47 -18.40 -22.11
C GLU A 321 9.46 -17.05 -22.85
N LEU A 322 8.35 -16.31 -22.83
CA LEU A 322 8.28 -14.97 -23.42
C LEU A 322 9.26 -13.98 -22.76
N LEU A 323 9.46 -14.09 -21.45
CA LEU A 323 10.44 -13.26 -20.73
C LEU A 323 11.88 -13.67 -21.05
N VAL A 324 12.15 -14.97 -21.20
CA VAL A 324 13.47 -15.50 -21.54
C VAL A 324 13.85 -15.19 -23.00
N ALA A 325 12.88 -15.29 -23.92
CA ALA A 325 13.09 -15.09 -25.34
C ALA A 325 13.35 -13.63 -25.74
N GLU A 326 13.03 -12.66 -24.88
CA GLU A 326 13.36 -11.25 -25.11
C GLU A 326 14.90 -11.08 -25.20
N PRO A 327 15.43 -10.55 -26.31
CA PRO A 327 16.84 -10.21 -26.41
C PRO A 327 17.19 -9.15 -25.35
N LYS A 328 18.12 -9.46 -24.44
CA LYS A 328 18.55 -8.54 -23.36
C LYS A 328 19.54 -7.46 -23.84
N SER A 329 19.51 -7.18 -25.13
CA SER A 329 20.35 -6.21 -25.82
C SER A 329 19.48 -5.35 -26.73
N GLY A 330 19.92 -4.10 -26.97
CA GLY A 330 19.15 -3.16 -27.80
C GLY A 330 17.89 -2.60 -27.12
N PRO A 331 16.94 -2.06 -27.90
CA PRO A 331 15.73 -1.44 -27.37
C PRO A 331 14.83 -2.48 -26.70
N VAL A 332 14.16 -2.05 -25.63
CA VAL A 332 13.21 -2.88 -24.90
C VAL A 332 11.91 -2.99 -25.69
N SER A 333 11.43 -4.22 -25.95
CA SER A 333 10.15 -4.38 -26.62
C SER A 333 8.99 -3.95 -25.72
N GLU A 334 7.96 -3.32 -26.30
CA GLU A 334 6.75 -2.91 -25.57
C GLU A 334 6.04 -4.10 -24.92
N ARG A 335 6.05 -5.26 -25.59
CA ARG A 335 5.55 -6.53 -25.05
C ARG A 335 6.31 -6.88 -23.78
N TYR A 336 7.63 -6.95 -23.82
CA TYR A 336 8.44 -7.32 -22.66
C TYR A 336 8.27 -6.34 -21.51
N ALA A 337 8.26 -5.03 -21.76
CA ALA A 337 8.03 -4.03 -20.73
C ALA A 337 6.68 -4.25 -20.02
N ALA A 338 5.61 -4.52 -20.78
CA ALA A 338 4.30 -4.81 -20.23
C ALA A 338 4.27 -6.13 -19.43
N LEU A 339 4.91 -7.20 -19.93
CA LEU A 339 5.00 -8.48 -19.23
C LEU A 339 5.75 -8.33 -17.90
N VAL A 340 6.92 -7.68 -17.92
CA VAL A 340 7.71 -7.42 -16.71
C VAL A 340 6.91 -6.63 -15.68
N ARG A 341 6.22 -5.56 -16.11
CA ARG A 341 5.36 -4.77 -15.22
C ARG A 341 4.28 -5.65 -14.56
N GLY A 342 3.67 -6.56 -15.32
CA GLY A 342 2.66 -7.50 -14.80
C GLY A 342 3.22 -8.53 -13.80
N VAL A 343 4.36 -9.15 -14.12
CA VAL A 343 4.95 -10.19 -13.26
C VAL A 343 5.60 -9.65 -12.00
N THR A 344 6.01 -8.38 -12.00
CA THR A 344 6.68 -7.73 -10.86
C THR A 344 5.78 -6.83 -10.02
N ASN A 345 4.50 -6.63 -10.37
CA ASN A 345 3.65 -5.72 -9.60
C ASN A 345 3.16 -6.29 -8.26
N ARG A 346 3.21 -7.61 -8.10
CA ARG A 346 2.83 -8.32 -6.88
C ARG A 346 4.03 -9.02 -6.26
N TYR A 347 3.93 -9.26 -4.97
CA TYR A 347 5.01 -9.76 -4.13
C TYR A 347 4.69 -11.18 -3.64
N THR A 348 4.09 -12.02 -4.49
CA THR A 348 3.74 -13.40 -4.16
C THR A 348 4.90 -14.35 -4.49
N GLY A 349 4.96 -15.50 -3.81
CA GLY A 349 5.92 -16.56 -4.14
C GLY A 349 5.79 -17.04 -5.59
N ASN A 350 4.57 -17.02 -6.14
CA ASN A 350 4.28 -17.33 -7.54
C ASN A 350 5.02 -16.39 -8.53
N ARG A 351 5.57 -15.27 -8.06
CA ARG A 351 6.34 -14.34 -8.91
C ARG A 351 7.83 -14.67 -9.01
N LEU A 352 8.37 -15.52 -8.12
CA LEU A 352 9.80 -15.77 -7.99
C LEU A 352 10.44 -16.24 -9.30
N ALA A 353 9.81 -17.21 -9.98
CA ALA A 353 10.29 -17.77 -11.24
C ALA A 353 10.53 -16.68 -12.32
N TYR A 354 9.66 -15.68 -12.36
CA TYR A 354 9.72 -14.60 -13.34
C TYR A 354 10.78 -13.54 -13.01
N LEU A 355 11.37 -13.54 -11.81
CA LEU A 355 12.45 -12.61 -11.47
C LEU A 355 13.80 -13.09 -12.01
N ARG A 356 14.00 -14.41 -12.17
CA ARG A 356 15.26 -14.99 -12.61
C ARG A 356 15.76 -14.45 -13.96
N PRO A 357 14.95 -14.41 -15.05
CA PRO A 357 15.42 -13.88 -16.34
C PRO A 357 15.67 -12.37 -16.33
N LEU A 358 15.14 -11.64 -15.34
CA LEU A 358 15.36 -10.20 -15.20
C LEU A 358 16.73 -9.90 -14.59
N LEU A 359 17.33 -10.81 -13.82
CA LEU A 359 18.68 -10.63 -13.26
C LEU A 359 19.76 -10.50 -14.34
N ASP A 360 19.49 -11.02 -15.54
CA ASP A 360 20.39 -10.93 -16.69
C ASP A 360 20.12 -9.67 -17.54
N ASP A 361 19.07 -8.90 -17.24
CA ASP A 361 18.67 -7.72 -18.00
C ASP A 361 19.17 -6.41 -17.34
N LEU A 362 20.28 -5.90 -17.87
CA LEU A 362 20.92 -4.66 -17.41
C LEU A 362 20.29 -3.40 -18.01
N ARG A 363 19.33 -3.53 -18.92
CA ARG A 363 18.69 -2.39 -19.59
C ARG A 363 17.86 -1.58 -18.58
N LYS A 364 17.70 -0.30 -18.88
CA LYS A 364 16.88 0.62 -18.10
C LYS A 364 15.40 0.42 -18.40
N ARG A 365 14.59 0.63 -17.39
CA ARG A 365 13.14 0.65 -17.45
C ARG A 365 12.66 1.87 -18.25
N PRO A 366 11.70 1.69 -19.19
CA PRO A 366 11.18 2.78 -20.00
C PRO A 366 10.12 3.63 -19.27
N GLU A 367 9.58 3.15 -18.15
CA GLU A 367 8.50 3.85 -17.44
C GLU A 367 8.98 5.18 -16.82
N PRO A 368 8.21 6.29 -16.96
CA PRO A 368 8.60 7.59 -16.41
C PRO A 368 8.86 7.60 -14.90
N GLU A 369 8.11 6.82 -14.14
CA GLU A 369 8.22 6.74 -12.68
C GLU A 369 9.46 5.95 -12.23
N ALA A 370 9.98 5.10 -13.13
CA ALA A 370 11.10 4.19 -12.92
C ALA A 370 12.36 4.60 -13.72
N VAL A 371 12.45 5.87 -14.14
CA VAL A 371 13.57 6.38 -14.92
C VAL A 371 14.91 6.09 -14.23
N GLY A 372 15.82 5.47 -14.98
CA GLY A 372 17.17 5.13 -14.50
C GLY A 372 17.28 3.80 -13.77
N LEU A 373 16.18 3.17 -13.38
CA LEU A 373 16.17 1.85 -12.75
C LEU A 373 16.41 0.74 -13.77
N ARG A 374 17.15 -0.32 -13.41
CA ARG A 374 17.34 -1.49 -14.29
C ARG A 374 16.33 -2.59 -14.01
N TYR A 375 16.15 -3.47 -14.99
CA TYR A 375 15.32 -4.66 -14.80
C TYR A 375 15.89 -5.61 -13.74
N CYS A 376 17.21 -5.83 -13.74
CA CYS A 376 17.88 -6.63 -12.70
C CYS A 376 17.68 -6.07 -11.28
N ASP A 377 17.69 -4.74 -11.12
CA ASP A 377 17.48 -4.10 -9.82
C ASP A 377 16.04 -4.33 -9.33
N THR A 378 15.08 -4.39 -10.26
CA THR A 378 13.69 -4.76 -9.95
C THR A 378 13.60 -6.20 -9.44
N ALA A 379 14.29 -7.13 -10.09
CA ALA A 379 14.33 -8.51 -9.64
C ALA A 379 14.88 -8.63 -8.22
N VAL A 380 15.99 -7.94 -7.91
CA VAL A 380 16.58 -7.91 -6.57
C VAL A 380 15.62 -7.28 -5.55
N ALA A 381 15.02 -6.13 -5.87
CA ALA A 381 14.08 -5.45 -4.96
C ALA A 381 12.85 -6.31 -4.64
N ARG A 382 12.29 -6.99 -5.66
CA ARG A 382 11.16 -7.90 -5.49
C ARG A 382 11.55 -9.14 -4.70
N LEU A 383 12.69 -9.75 -5.00
CA LEU A 383 13.19 -10.89 -4.25
C LEU A 383 13.33 -10.54 -2.77
N THR A 384 14.03 -9.43 -2.43
CA THR A 384 14.15 -8.95 -1.04
C THR A 384 12.80 -8.86 -0.34
N SER A 385 11.80 -8.32 -1.03
CA SER A 385 10.48 -8.07 -0.44
C SER A 385 9.62 -9.33 -0.33
N ILE A 386 9.83 -10.34 -1.19
CA ILE A 386 9.07 -11.59 -1.21
C ILE A 386 9.61 -12.55 -0.14
N VAL A 387 10.93 -12.71 -0.06
CA VAL A 387 11.56 -13.67 0.86
C VAL A 387 11.94 -13.04 2.20
N ASP A 388 11.75 -11.73 2.35
CA ASP A 388 12.12 -10.95 3.54
C ASP A 388 13.60 -11.10 3.90
N GLU A 389 14.47 -11.09 2.88
CA GLU A 389 15.93 -11.17 3.01
C GLU A 389 16.65 -10.00 2.33
N THR A 390 17.71 -9.50 2.96
CA THR A 390 18.48 -8.36 2.43
C THR A 390 19.57 -8.84 1.48
N PHE A 391 19.39 -8.59 0.18
CA PHE A 391 20.40 -8.94 -0.83
C PHE A 391 21.44 -7.82 -1.05
N TYR A 392 21.19 -6.59 -0.61
CA TYR A 392 22.01 -5.44 -0.96
C TYR A 392 22.53 -4.73 0.31
N ASP A 393 23.73 -4.15 0.26
CA ASP A 393 24.28 -3.39 1.38
C ASP A 393 23.57 -2.04 1.52
N ARG A 394 22.93 -1.83 2.68
CA ARG A 394 22.17 -0.61 3.00
C ARG A 394 23.05 0.62 3.19
N ASN A 395 24.33 0.44 3.46
CA ASN A 395 25.28 1.53 3.70
C ASN A 395 26.03 1.95 2.44
N GLN A 396 25.82 1.26 1.31
CA GLN A 396 26.49 1.54 0.04
C GLN A 396 25.46 1.89 -1.04
N ALA A 397 25.55 3.12 -1.56
CA ALA A 397 24.60 3.66 -2.53
C ALA A 397 24.51 2.87 -3.86
N ASN A 398 25.51 2.03 -4.17
CA ASN A 398 25.63 1.25 -5.41
C ASN A 398 25.74 -0.27 -5.18
N SER A 399 25.06 -0.80 -4.17
CA SER A 399 25.13 -2.23 -3.84
C SER A 399 24.28 -3.15 -4.72
N TRP A 400 23.60 -2.61 -5.74
CA TRP A 400 22.74 -3.38 -6.64
C TRP A 400 23.47 -4.49 -7.40
N ASP A 401 24.69 -4.26 -7.89
CA ASP A 401 25.43 -5.29 -8.63
C ASP A 401 25.88 -6.43 -7.71
N SER A 402 26.28 -6.12 -6.48
CA SER A 402 26.55 -7.14 -5.44
C SER A 402 25.27 -7.89 -5.07
N GLY A 403 24.16 -7.18 -4.91
CA GLY A 403 22.87 -7.80 -4.59
C GLY A 403 22.32 -8.66 -5.71
N ARG A 404 22.60 -8.31 -6.96
CA ARG A 404 22.34 -9.16 -8.13
C ARG A 404 23.13 -10.46 -8.05
N GLY A 405 24.41 -10.40 -7.71
CA GLY A 405 25.25 -11.59 -7.50
C GLY A 405 24.69 -12.50 -6.42
N LYS A 406 24.30 -11.95 -5.26
CA LYS A 406 23.68 -12.72 -4.17
C LYS A 406 22.32 -13.30 -4.55
N ALA A 407 21.50 -12.55 -5.29
CA ALA A 407 20.22 -13.04 -5.79
C ALA A 407 20.43 -14.22 -6.75
N VAL A 408 21.42 -14.16 -7.65
CA VAL A 408 21.77 -15.30 -8.53
C VAL A 408 22.14 -16.55 -7.72
N THR A 409 22.96 -16.40 -6.67
CA THR A 409 23.29 -17.51 -5.75
C THR A 409 22.03 -18.04 -5.05
N TRP A 410 21.19 -17.16 -4.53
CA TRP A 410 19.94 -17.55 -3.87
C TRP A 410 19.04 -18.40 -4.78
N PHE A 411 18.88 -18.00 -6.04
CA PHE A 411 18.12 -18.77 -7.02
C PHE A 411 18.72 -20.15 -7.31
N ALA A 412 20.06 -20.28 -7.26
CA ALA A 412 20.72 -21.57 -7.42
C ALA A 412 20.46 -22.50 -6.21
N ASP A 413 20.47 -21.94 -5.01
CA ASP A 413 20.28 -22.68 -3.76
C ASP A 413 18.80 -23.05 -3.50
N HIS A 414 17.85 -22.28 -4.05
CA HIS A 414 16.41 -22.40 -3.80
C HIS A 414 15.61 -22.83 -5.04
N ALA A 415 16.19 -23.66 -5.92
CA ALA A 415 15.58 -24.08 -7.19
C ALA A 415 14.17 -24.70 -7.06
N LYS A 416 13.82 -25.26 -5.89
CA LYS A 416 12.48 -25.80 -5.61
C LYS A 416 11.42 -24.70 -5.42
N GLU A 417 11.78 -23.59 -4.79
CA GLU A 417 10.88 -22.47 -4.48
C GLU A 417 10.52 -21.66 -5.73
N THR A 418 11.25 -21.89 -6.82
CA THR A 418 11.14 -21.16 -8.09
C THR A 418 10.43 -21.99 -9.16
N GLN A 419 9.82 -23.13 -8.78
CA GLN A 419 9.07 -23.98 -9.71
C GLN A 419 7.67 -23.43 -9.97
N LEU A 420 7.25 -23.47 -11.24
CA LEU A 420 5.93 -23.01 -11.71
C LEU A 420 4.77 -23.99 -11.34
N THR A 421 5.03 -25.01 -10.54
CA THR A 421 4.13 -26.15 -10.33
C THR A 421 3.22 -25.99 -9.10
N HIS A 422 3.50 -25.00 -8.26
CA HIS A 422 2.67 -24.71 -7.10
C HIS A 422 2.14 -23.30 -7.27
N LEU A 423 0.90 -23.18 -7.75
CA LEU A 423 0.06 -22.06 -7.32
C LEU A 423 -0.01 -22.18 -5.80
N LEU A 424 0.97 -21.59 -5.11
CA LEU A 424 0.83 -21.38 -3.70
C LEU A 424 -0.39 -20.47 -3.62
N PRO A 425 -1.51 -20.90 -3.00
CA PRO A 425 -2.51 -19.92 -2.62
C PRO A 425 -1.73 -18.80 -1.94
N PRO A 426 -1.96 -17.51 -2.22
CA PRO A 426 -1.24 -16.43 -1.57
C PRO A 426 -1.31 -16.70 -0.08
N THR A 427 -0.22 -17.21 0.50
CA THR A 427 -0.33 -18.19 1.58
C THR A 427 -1.08 -17.53 2.72
N GLY A 428 -2.31 -18.00 2.91
CA GLY A 428 -3.08 -17.73 4.09
C GLY A 428 -2.37 -18.46 5.22
N LYS A 429 -1.31 -17.87 5.76
CA LYS A 429 -1.18 -17.96 7.21
C LYS A 429 -2.40 -17.23 7.74
N ASP A 430 -3.34 -18.02 8.24
CA ASP A 430 -4.39 -17.59 9.14
C ASP A 430 -3.78 -16.79 10.29
N VAL A 431 -3.61 -15.49 10.06
CA VAL A 431 -3.63 -14.50 11.13
C VAL A 431 -4.73 -13.50 10.78
N ILE A 432 -5.91 -14.05 10.47
CA ILE A 432 -7.15 -13.32 10.65
C ILE A 432 -7.91 -14.01 11.77
N ARG A 433 -7.54 -13.70 13.01
CA ARG A 433 -8.53 -13.69 14.09
C ARG A 433 -9.53 -12.59 13.77
N VAL A 434 -10.51 -12.87 12.90
CA VAL A 434 -11.76 -12.12 12.88
C VAL A 434 -12.46 -12.49 14.17
N ILE A 435 -12.20 -11.76 15.24
CA ILE A 435 -12.97 -11.95 16.46
C ILE A 435 -14.31 -11.24 16.24
N ARG A 436 -15.25 -11.99 15.63
CA ARG A 436 -16.67 -11.81 15.91
C ARG A 436 -16.94 -12.38 17.29
N ALA A 437 -17.91 -11.81 18.00
CA ALA A 437 -18.18 -11.97 19.43
C ALA A 437 -18.46 -13.42 19.93
N GLU A 438 -18.38 -14.44 19.08
CA GLU A 438 -18.99 -15.75 19.36
C GLU A 438 -18.02 -16.93 19.46
N ASN A 439 -16.72 -16.80 19.16
CA ASN A 439 -15.79 -17.93 19.28
C ASN A 439 -14.44 -17.51 19.91
N LEU A 440 -14.28 -17.80 21.20
CA LEU A 440 -13.03 -17.68 21.96
C LEU A 440 -12.47 -19.08 22.24
N VAL A 441 -11.20 -19.30 21.90
CA VAL A 441 -10.35 -20.31 22.57
C VAL A 441 -9.16 -19.59 23.18
N ASP A 442 -8.96 -19.87 24.46
CA ASP A 442 -8.08 -19.23 25.44
C ASP A 442 -6.58 -19.35 25.06
N GLU A 443 -5.85 -18.23 25.16
CA GLU A 443 -4.42 -18.10 24.79
C GLU A 443 -3.45 -18.57 25.91
N ARG A 444 -3.93 -19.17 27.00
CA ARG A 444 -3.08 -19.60 28.13
C ARG A 444 -2.28 -20.90 27.91
N GLN A 445 -2.30 -21.52 26.72
CA GLN A 445 -1.63 -22.82 26.48
C GLN A 445 -0.40 -22.79 25.59
N LEU A 446 0.14 -21.63 25.22
CA LEU A 446 1.40 -21.53 24.46
C LEU A 446 2.42 -20.65 25.19
N GLN A 447 2.84 -21.10 26.37
CA GLN A 447 4.12 -20.72 26.99
C GLN A 447 5.16 -21.80 26.73
#